data_AF-A0A914C0W8-F1
#
_entry.id   AF-A0A914C0W8-F1
#
_cell.length_a   1.000
_cell.length_b   1.000
_cell.length_c   1.000
_cell.angle_alpha   90.00
_cell.angle_beta   90.00
_cell.angle_gamma   90.00
#
_symmetry.space_group_name_H-M   'P 1'
#
loop_
_entity.id
_entity.type
_entity.pdbx_description
1 polymer ?
#
loop_
_entity_poly.entity_id
_entity_poly.type
_entity_poly.pdbx_seq_one_letter_code
_entity_poly.pdbx_strand_id
1 'polypeptide(L)'
;MSGQGGGDFADPLTGGGRYVPGSGGENMHVKGPIDKKRPRSDLVPLRENFIFGYEGSSAKALEKLMENNQLQAEPLDAQELEALAEIFKNGDYAVTDAHVSALKRGLDWHLSNITPILDVFRLALLNPSLNNVFCSIHEGHGTQTLQRLTNLLVSEPPDPVRILVCRAFTNAASYESGREMLRRDFTTHVSLLVSQIKILKPAVQLAATSALANLSLILLRETEQGDVMELGPREDALRAVISGTENIQNFGDYSQPALIRLMQTIATLMWGDSSVIKLSKDREVATIVNRIRDAVSEDAGKRLALDILGMIWAV
;
A
#
# COMPACT_ATOMS: atom_id res chain seq x y z
N MET A 1 47.49 -31.40 6.58
CA MET A 1 47.33 -30.05 5.98
C MET A 1 45.84 -29.87 5.69
N SER A 2 45.02 -29.43 6.65
CA SER A 2 44.72 -28.02 7.02
C SER A 2 44.09 -27.20 5.88
N GLY A 3 42.82 -26.82 6.04
CA GLY A 3 42.10 -25.85 5.21
C GLY A 3 40.59 -25.83 5.46
N GLN A 4 40.15 -24.95 6.37
CA GLN A 4 38.79 -24.75 6.90
C GLN A 4 38.13 -23.50 6.27
N GLY A 5 36.79 -23.43 6.31
CA GLY A 5 35.99 -22.19 6.40
C GLY A 5 35.40 -21.68 5.08
N GLY A 6 34.14 -21.25 4.98
CA GLY A 6 33.10 -21.05 5.99
C GLY A 6 31.73 -20.99 5.32
N GLY A 7 30.73 -21.59 5.97
CA GLY A 7 29.33 -21.46 5.60
C GLY A 7 28.77 -20.17 6.19
N ASP A 8 28.24 -19.31 5.34
CA ASP A 8 27.47 -18.14 5.75
C ASP A 8 26.17 -18.60 6.42
N PHE A 9 26.16 -18.56 7.74
CA PHE A 9 24.95 -18.58 8.55
C PHE A 9 24.25 -17.22 8.42
N ALA A 10 23.16 -17.18 7.66
CA ALA A 10 22.23 -16.05 7.66
C ALA A 10 21.24 -16.19 8.82
N ASP A 11 21.18 -15.16 9.67
CA ASP A 11 20.26 -15.02 10.82
C ASP A 11 18.80 -14.82 10.34
N PRO A 12 17.82 -15.64 10.79
CA PRO A 12 16.41 -15.55 10.34
C PRO A 12 15.62 -14.34 10.86
N LEU A 13 16.17 -13.51 11.75
CA LEU A 13 15.39 -12.47 12.44
C LEU A 13 15.55 -11.04 11.89
N THR A 14 16.36 -10.85 10.84
CA THR A 14 16.43 -9.58 10.11
C THR A 14 16.29 -9.85 8.62
N GLY A 15 15.06 -10.10 8.18
CA GLY A 15 14.72 -10.29 6.77
C GLY A 15 15.01 -9.03 5.95
N GLY A 16 16.25 -8.87 5.50
CA GLY A 16 16.61 -8.01 4.39
C GLY A 16 16.02 -8.59 3.13
N GLY A 17 14.76 -8.27 2.85
CA GLY A 17 14.10 -8.61 1.59
C GLY A 17 14.93 -8.08 0.44
N ARG A 18 15.58 -8.97 -0.31
CA ARG A 18 16.23 -8.63 -1.58
C ARG A 18 15.17 -8.08 -2.52
N TYR A 19 15.36 -6.83 -2.95
CA TYR A 19 14.72 -6.29 -4.14
C TYR A 19 15.13 -7.15 -5.34
N VAL A 20 14.15 -7.69 -6.06
CA VAL A 20 14.35 -8.33 -7.37
C VAL A 20 13.86 -7.31 -8.41
N PRO A 21 14.74 -6.55 -9.09
CA PRO A 21 14.31 -5.78 -10.23
C PRO A 21 13.93 -6.72 -11.37
N GLY A 22 12.72 -6.52 -11.91
CA GLY A 22 12.23 -7.21 -13.09
C GLY A 22 13.18 -7.05 -14.27
N SER A 23 13.26 -8.12 -15.05
CA SER A 23 13.98 -8.28 -16.30
C SER A 23 13.94 -7.03 -17.18
N GLY A 24 15.12 -6.62 -17.66
CA GLY A 24 15.34 -5.40 -18.42
C GLY A 24 14.36 -5.21 -19.58
N GLY A 25 13.54 -4.16 -19.47
CA GLY A 25 12.86 -3.56 -20.60
C GLY A 25 13.87 -2.83 -21.48
N GLU A 26 13.80 -3.10 -22.78
CA GLU A 26 14.63 -2.50 -23.81
C GLU A 26 14.73 -0.97 -23.65
N ASN A 27 15.96 -0.47 -23.62
CA ASN A 27 16.28 0.94 -23.74
C ASN A 27 15.89 1.44 -25.15
N MET A 28 14.60 1.73 -25.38
CA MET A 28 14.20 2.58 -26.49
C MET A 28 14.76 3.98 -26.23
N HIS A 29 15.88 4.28 -26.89
CA HIS A 29 16.40 5.65 -27.04
C HIS A 29 15.39 6.49 -27.84
N VAL A 30 14.34 6.97 -27.17
CA VAL A 30 13.40 7.93 -27.75
C VAL A 30 14.12 9.28 -27.87
N LYS A 31 14.66 9.55 -29.06
CA LYS A 31 15.28 10.82 -29.49
C LYS A 31 14.22 11.93 -29.66
N GLY A 32 13.58 12.31 -28.57
CA GLY A 32 12.67 13.47 -28.50
C GLY A 32 13.02 14.36 -27.32
N PRO A 33 12.55 15.64 -27.29
CA PRO A 33 12.68 16.50 -26.13
C PRO A 33 12.20 15.77 -24.88
N ILE A 34 12.97 15.83 -23.79
CA ILE A 34 12.56 15.26 -22.52
C ILE A 34 11.43 16.13 -21.96
N ASP A 35 10.22 15.58 -21.88
CA ASP A 35 9.14 16.19 -21.12
C ASP A 35 9.51 16.18 -19.64
N LYS A 36 9.89 17.35 -19.12
CA LYS A 36 10.30 17.50 -17.71
C LYS A 36 9.15 17.22 -16.73
N LYS A 37 7.90 17.20 -17.19
CA LYS A 37 6.72 16.85 -16.40
C LYS A 37 6.48 15.33 -16.34
N ARG A 38 7.24 14.56 -17.13
CA ARG A 38 7.19 13.09 -17.21
C ARG A 38 8.63 12.51 -17.20
N PRO A 39 9.34 12.60 -16.07
CA PRO A 39 10.73 12.15 -15.97
C PRO A 39 10.89 10.66 -16.30
N ARG A 40 11.94 10.27 -17.02
CA ARG A 40 12.11 8.90 -17.53
C ARG A 40 12.80 7.93 -16.57
N SER A 41 12.73 8.14 -15.25
CA SER A 41 13.40 7.27 -14.29
C SER A 41 12.62 5.98 -14.03
N ASP A 42 13.32 4.96 -13.53
CA ASP A 42 12.73 3.61 -13.33
C ASP A 42 11.69 3.56 -12.20
N LEU A 43 11.67 4.57 -11.33
CA LEU A 43 10.80 4.60 -10.16
C LEU A 43 9.46 5.30 -10.41
N VAL A 44 9.35 6.12 -11.47
CA VAL A 44 8.15 6.91 -11.77
C VAL A 44 7.80 6.98 -13.27
N PRO A 45 6.50 7.04 -13.62
CA PRO A 45 5.39 6.90 -12.68
C PRO A 45 5.35 5.46 -12.19
N LEU A 46 4.60 5.22 -11.12
CA LEU A 46 4.29 3.85 -10.74
C LEU A 46 3.64 3.14 -11.94
N ARG A 47 4.12 1.95 -12.28
CA ARG A 47 3.58 1.15 -13.40
C ARG A 47 2.67 0.05 -12.93
N GLU A 48 2.94 -0.47 -11.73
CA GLU A 48 2.26 -1.59 -11.11
C GLU A 48 1.92 -1.26 -9.66
N ASN A 49 0.87 -1.91 -9.15
CA ASN A 49 0.48 -1.80 -7.75
C ASN A 49 1.46 -2.56 -6.87
N PHE A 50 1.80 -2.00 -5.72
CA PHE A 50 2.44 -2.73 -4.64
C PHE A 50 1.48 -3.77 -4.06
N ILE A 51 2.04 -4.89 -3.61
CA ILE A 51 1.33 -5.95 -2.90
C ILE A 51 2.10 -6.36 -1.66
N PHE A 52 1.39 -6.88 -0.66
CA PHE A 52 1.95 -7.58 0.48
C PHE A 52 1.51 -9.04 0.40
N GLY A 53 2.42 -9.90 -0.03
CA GLY A 53 2.18 -11.32 -0.25
C GLY A 53 2.22 -12.13 1.05
N TYR A 54 2.70 -13.35 0.96
CA TYR A 54 2.64 -14.33 2.05
C TYR A 54 3.70 -14.11 3.15
N GLU A 55 4.33 -12.94 3.21
CA GLU A 55 5.31 -12.66 4.27
C GLU A 55 4.61 -12.68 5.64
N GLY A 56 5.12 -13.52 6.54
CA GLY A 56 4.57 -13.70 7.88
C GLY A 56 3.53 -14.82 8.02
N SER A 57 3.03 -15.37 6.90
CA SER A 57 2.19 -16.57 6.91
C SER A 57 2.97 -17.73 7.52
N SER A 58 2.51 -18.23 8.67
CA SER A 58 3.21 -19.24 9.43
C SER A 58 2.26 -20.12 10.24
N ALA A 59 2.73 -21.29 10.67
CA ALA A 59 1.97 -22.14 11.59
C ALA A 59 1.55 -21.39 12.86
N LYS A 60 2.41 -20.51 13.39
CA LYS A 60 2.10 -19.67 14.56
C LYS A 60 0.96 -18.68 14.32
N ALA A 61 0.84 -18.14 13.11
CA ALA A 61 -0.27 -17.24 12.77
C ALA A 61 -1.60 -18.01 12.74
N LEU A 62 -1.59 -19.25 12.24
CA LEU A 62 -2.75 -20.16 12.27
C LEU A 62 -3.10 -20.58 13.71
N GLU A 63 -2.11 -20.93 14.53
CA GLU A 63 -2.34 -21.22 15.95
C GLU A 63 -3.01 -20.03 16.65
N LYS A 64 -2.53 -18.80 16.40
CA LYS A 64 -3.12 -17.58 16.96
C LYS A 64 -4.57 -17.35 16.48
N LEU A 65 -4.86 -17.64 15.22
CA LEU A 65 -6.23 -17.61 14.69
C LEU A 65 -7.13 -18.58 15.46
N MET A 66 -6.68 -19.81 15.66
CA MET A 66 -7.44 -20.85 16.38
C MET A 66 -7.66 -20.47 17.86
N GLU A 67 -6.61 -19.98 18.54
CA GLU A 67 -6.72 -19.46 19.91
C GLU A 67 -7.75 -18.34 20.01
N ASN A 68 -7.67 -17.34 19.13
CA ASN A 68 -8.58 -16.20 19.15
C ASN A 68 -10.02 -16.59 18.76
N ASN A 69 -10.20 -17.64 17.95
CA ASN A 69 -11.52 -18.15 17.60
C ASN A 69 -12.26 -18.72 18.82
N GLN A 70 -11.54 -19.38 19.73
CA GLN A 70 -12.11 -19.93 20.97
C GLN A 70 -12.59 -18.85 21.94
N LEU A 71 -12.16 -17.59 21.76
CA LEU A 71 -12.57 -16.46 22.58
C LEU A 71 -13.85 -15.78 22.06
N GLN A 72 -14.39 -16.19 20.92
CA GLN A 72 -15.57 -15.58 20.33
C GLN A 72 -16.85 -16.14 20.96
N ALA A 73 -17.89 -15.32 21.05
CA ALA A 73 -19.21 -15.77 21.48
C ALA A 73 -19.79 -16.84 20.52
N GLU A 74 -19.53 -16.66 19.22
CA GLU A 74 -19.88 -17.61 18.17
C GLU A 74 -18.62 -17.95 17.37
N PRO A 75 -17.85 -18.97 17.80
CA PRO A 75 -16.66 -19.40 17.08
C PRO A 75 -16.97 -19.83 15.64
N LEU A 76 -16.00 -19.61 14.76
CA LEU A 76 -15.97 -20.20 13.42
C LEU A 76 -15.91 -21.72 13.53
N ASP A 77 -16.63 -22.40 12.65
CA ASP A 77 -16.65 -23.87 12.62
C ASP A 77 -15.38 -24.45 11.94
N ALA A 78 -15.31 -25.79 11.88
CA ALA A 78 -14.15 -26.48 11.31
C ALA A 78 -13.94 -26.17 9.82
N GLN A 79 -15.02 -26.03 9.05
CA GLN A 79 -14.96 -25.76 7.62
C GLN A 79 -14.52 -24.31 7.35
N GLU A 80 -15.01 -23.37 8.16
CA GLU A 80 -14.61 -21.97 8.13
C GLU A 80 -13.12 -21.81 8.51
N LEU A 81 -12.65 -22.51 9.55
CA LEU A 81 -11.24 -22.48 9.95
C LEU A 81 -10.33 -23.11 8.90
N GLU A 82 -10.74 -24.20 8.26
CA GLU A 82 -10.01 -24.82 7.16
C GLU A 82 -9.88 -23.87 5.97
N ALA A 83 -10.97 -23.20 5.59
CA ALA A 83 -10.97 -22.19 4.54
C ALA A 83 -10.01 -21.03 4.83
N LEU A 84 -9.97 -20.51 6.06
CA LEU A 84 -8.99 -19.47 6.45
C LEU A 84 -7.55 -20.00 6.40
N ALA A 85 -7.34 -21.28 6.71
CA ALA A 85 -6.02 -21.91 6.64
C ALA A 85 -5.53 -22.13 5.20
N GLU A 86 -6.43 -22.45 4.26
CA GLU A 86 -6.13 -22.52 2.82
C GLU A 86 -5.63 -21.17 2.29
N ILE A 87 -6.30 -20.07 2.67
CA ILE A 87 -5.88 -18.71 2.30
C ILE A 87 -4.44 -18.43 2.72
N PHE A 88 -3.98 -18.92 3.88
CA PHE A 88 -2.64 -18.68 4.41
C PHE A 88 -1.52 -19.49 3.75
N LYS A 89 -1.81 -20.68 3.19
CA LYS A 89 -0.78 -21.64 2.78
C LYS A 89 -0.12 -21.32 1.44
N ASN A 90 -0.90 -21.06 0.39
CA ASN A 90 -0.34 -21.01 -0.96
C ASN A 90 -1.18 -20.27 -2.01
N GLY A 91 -2.30 -19.64 -1.64
CA GLY A 91 -3.08 -18.79 -2.57
C GLY A 91 -3.84 -19.51 -3.68
N ASP A 92 -3.49 -20.77 -3.93
CA ASP A 92 -4.12 -21.66 -4.90
C ASP A 92 -5.15 -22.55 -4.18
N TYR A 93 -6.36 -22.03 -4.08
CA TYR A 93 -7.51 -22.69 -3.47
C TYR A 93 -8.78 -22.33 -4.25
N ALA A 94 -9.74 -23.25 -4.26
CA ALA A 94 -11.06 -22.99 -4.81
C ALA A 94 -11.88 -22.20 -3.79
N VAL A 95 -12.32 -21.00 -4.16
CA VAL A 95 -13.16 -20.18 -3.29
C VAL A 95 -14.51 -20.85 -3.07
N THR A 96 -14.89 -21.01 -1.81
CA THR A 96 -16.16 -21.59 -1.37
C THR A 96 -16.92 -20.62 -0.46
N ASP A 97 -18.19 -20.90 -0.21
CA ASP A 97 -19.01 -20.12 0.73
C ASP A 97 -18.42 -20.09 2.15
N ALA A 98 -17.68 -21.13 2.55
CA ALA A 98 -16.98 -21.15 3.84
C ALA A 98 -15.91 -20.06 3.94
N HIS A 99 -15.18 -19.77 2.84
CA HIS A 99 -14.20 -18.67 2.81
C HIS A 99 -14.88 -17.32 3.04
N VAL A 100 -16.00 -17.10 2.34
CA VAL A 100 -16.74 -15.85 2.41
C VAL A 100 -17.39 -15.68 3.78
N SER A 101 -18.05 -16.73 4.31
CA SER A 101 -18.65 -16.74 5.65
C SER A 101 -17.62 -16.46 6.74
N ALA A 102 -16.50 -17.19 6.72
CA ALA A 102 -15.44 -17.06 7.71
C ALA A 102 -14.86 -15.65 7.76
N LEU A 103 -14.58 -15.06 6.59
CA LEU A 103 -14.05 -13.69 6.49
C LEU A 103 -15.09 -12.64 6.91
N LYS A 104 -16.36 -12.77 6.50
CA LYS A 104 -17.43 -11.85 6.91
C LYS A 104 -17.60 -11.84 8.43
N ARG A 105 -17.75 -13.02 9.04
CA ARG A 105 -17.90 -13.16 10.50
C ARG A 105 -16.64 -12.74 11.25
N GLY A 106 -15.48 -13.11 10.73
CA GLY A 106 -14.19 -12.78 11.32
C GLY A 106 -13.93 -11.27 11.33
N LEU A 107 -14.32 -10.56 10.28
CA LEU A 107 -14.12 -9.11 10.18
C LEU A 107 -14.90 -8.34 11.25
N ASP A 108 -15.95 -8.93 11.81
CA ASP A 108 -16.74 -8.36 12.91
C ASP A 108 -16.15 -8.62 14.30
N TRP A 109 -15.05 -9.37 14.41
CA TRP A 109 -14.39 -9.61 15.69
C TRP A 109 -13.97 -8.31 16.39
N HIS A 110 -13.93 -8.35 17.72
CA HIS A 110 -13.47 -7.24 18.54
C HIS A 110 -12.01 -6.88 18.25
N LEU A 111 -11.67 -5.59 18.37
CA LEU A 111 -10.35 -5.03 18.04
C LEU A 111 -9.19 -5.77 18.73
N SER A 112 -9.39 -6.28 19.94
CA SER A 112 -8.39 -7.05 20.68
C SER A 112 -8.00 -8.38 20.02
N ASN A 113 -8.89 -8.96 19.21
CA ASN A 113 -8.77 -10.32 18.69
C ASN A 113 -8.72 -10.38 17.16
N ILE A 114 -8.95 -9.26 16.46
CA ILE A 114 -9.16 -9.20 15.00
C ILE A 114 -7.89 -9.42 14.16
N THR A 115 -6.69 -9.24 14.73
CA THR A 115 -5.42 -9.29 13.99
C THR A 115 -5.25 -10.53 13.11
N PRO A 116 -5.52 -11.78 13.55
CA PRO A 116 -5.38 -12.95 12.70
C PRO A 116 -6.35 -12.92 11.50
N ILE A 117 -7.58 -12.41 11.70
CA ILE A 117 -8.53 -12.28 10.59
C ILE A 117 -8.06 -11.24 9.58
N LEU A 118 -7.57 -10.08 10.03
CA LEU A 118 -7.05 -9.06 9.10
C LEU A 118 -5.84 -9.57 8.30
N ASP A 119 -5.02 -10.44 8.90
CA ASP A 119 -3.88 -11.06 8.22
C ASP A 119 -4.33 -12.06 7.15
N VAL A 120 -5.37 -12.87 7.41
CA VAL A 120 -6.01 -13.69 6.37
C VAL A 120 -6.66 -12.81 5.30
N PHE A 121 -7.40 -11.77 5.72
CA PHE A 121 -8.20 -10.94 4.83
C PHE A 121 -7.34 -10.20 3.81
N ARG A 122 -6.19 -9.64 4.21
CA ARG A 122 -5.29 -9.01 3.24
C ARG A 122 -4.79 -9.99 2.17
N LEU A 123 -4.62 -11.27 2.49
CA LEU A 123 -4.19 -12.30 1.54
C LEU A 123 -5.35 -12.74 0.65
N ALA A 124 -6.55 -12.84 1.23
CA ALA A 124 -7.79 -13.10 0.49
C ALA A 124 -8.02 -12.11 -0.66
N LEU A 125 -7.69 -10.83 -0.44
CA LEU A 125 -7.80 -9.78 -1.47
C LEU A 125 -6.84 -9.96 -2.66
N LEU A 126 -5.86 -10.85 -2.57
CA LEU A 126 -4.99 -11.26 -3.68
C LEU A 126 -5.60 -12.40 -4.52
N ASN A 127 -6.76 -12.95 -4.14
CA ASN A 127 -7.52 -13.86 -4.98
C ASN A 127 -8.60 -13.06 -5.76
N PRO A 128 -8.70 -13.22 -7.10
CA PRO A 128 -9.65 -12.44 -7.91
C PRO A 128 -11.10 -12.58 -7.47
N SER A 129 -11.53 -13.79 -7.11
CA SER A 129 -12.91 -14.09 -6.73
C SER A 129 -13.25 -13.48 -5.37
N LEU A 130 -12.37 -13.62 -4.37
CA LEU A 130 -12.59 -12.99 -3.06
C LEU A 130 -12.47 -11.48 -3.12
N ASN A 131 -11.53 -10.92 -3.91
CA ASN A 131 -11.48 -9.49 -4.14
C ASN A 131 -12.80 -8.99 -4.74
N ASN A 132 -13.37 -9.69 -5.73
CA ASN A 132 -14.67 -9.32 -6.27
C ASN A 132 -15.78 -9.38 -5.21
N VAL A 133 -15.87 -10.45 -4.42
CA VAL A 133 -16.89 -10.59 -3.37
C VAL A 133 -16.81 -9.47 -2.33
N PHE A 134 -15.62 -9.11 -1.87
CA PHE A 134 -15.45 -8.14 -0.78
C PHE A 134 -15.35 -6.70 -1.25
N CYS A 135 -14.95 -6.44 -2.49
CA CYS A 135 -14.75 -5.10 -3.00
C CYS A 135 -15.80 -4.65 -4.01
N SER A 136 -16.60 -5.55 -4.59
CA SER A 136 -17.63 -5.14 -5.55
C SER A 136 -18.62 -4.15 -4.93
N ILE A 137 -18.78 -3.01 -5.58
CA ILE A 137 -19.71 -1.97 -5.12
C ILE A 137 -21.15 -2.24 -5.58
N HIS A 138 -21.34 -3.07 -6.61
CA HIS A 138 -22.66 -3.36 -7.18
C HIS A 138 -23.59 -4.06 -6.18
N GLU A 139 -23.01 -4.86 -5.27
CA GLU A 139 -23.73 -5.60 -4.23
C GLU A 139 -23.62 -4.93 -2.85
N GLY A 140 -23.01 -3.74 -2.77
CA GLY A 140 -22.80 -3.00 -1.52
C GLY A 140 -21.71 -3.54 -0.59
N HIS A 141 -21.19 -4.74 -0.85
CA HIS A 141 -20.13 -5.37 -0.08
C HIS A 141 -18.85 -4.53 -0.04
N GLY A 142 -18.44 -3.94 -1.17
CA GLY A 142 -17.30 -3.01 -1.22
C GLY A 142 -17.45 -1.83 -0.27
N THR A 143 -18.62 -1.21 -0.23
CA THR A 143 -18.89 -0.08 0.68
C THR A 143 -18.76 -0.51 2.15
N GLN A 144 -19.29 -1.68 2.51
CA GLN A 144 -19.20 -2.21 3.88
C GLN A 144 -17.75 -2.54 4.26
N THR A 145 -17.00 -3.17 3.35
CA THR A 145 -15.57 -3.45 3.54
C THR A 145 -14.78 -2.17 3.75
N LEU A 146 -14.96 -1.17 2.87
CA LEU A 146 -14.27 0.12 2.98
C LEU A 146 -14.60 0.84 4.29
N GLN A 147 -15.87 0.86 4.68
CA GLN A 147 -16.31 1.42 5.97
C GLN A 147 -15.67 0.69 7.15
N ARG A 148 -15.62 -0.65 7.12
CA ARG A 148 -15.00 -1.44 8.19
C ARG A 148 -13.52 -1.12 8.34
N LEU A 149 -12.76 -1.12 7.24
CA LEU A 149 -11.33 -0.78 7.25
C LEU A 149 -11.08 0.65 7.73
N THR A 150 -11.90 1.60 7.28
CA THR A 150 -11.85 3.01 7.69
C THR A 150 -12.10 3.15 9.20
N ASN A 151 -13.16 2.53 9.72
CA ASN A 151 -13.52 2.58 11.14
C ASN A 151 -12.44 1.98 12.05
N LEU A 152 -11.77 0.92 11.59
CA LEU A 152 -10.64 0.35 12.33
C LEU A 152 -9.50 1.35 12.48
N LEU A 153 -9.17 2.15 11.44
CA LEU A 153 -8.13 3.18 11.53
C LEU A 153 -8.54 4.39 12.37
N VAL A 154 -9.82 4.77 12.33
CA VAL A 154 -10.37 5.89 13.13
C VAL A 154 -10.29 5.59 14.63
N SER A 155 -10.40 4.32 15.04
CA SER A 155 -10.44 3.90 16.44
C SER A 155 -9.07 3.92 17.16
N GLU A 156 -8.09 4.65 16.63
CA GLU A 156 -6.70 4.67 17.09
C GLU A 156 -6.13 3.29 17.47
N PRO A 157 -6.15 2.32 16.55
CA PRO A 157 -5.91 0.94 16.92
C PRO A 157 -4.43 0.68 17.23
N PRO A 158 -4.10 -0.47 17.87
CA PRO A 158 -2.71 -0.90 18.03
C PRO A 158 -1.97 -1.06 16.69
N ASP A 159 -0.65 -0.90 16.69
CA ASP A 159 0.20 -0.99 15.49
C ASP A 159 -0.08 -2.23 14.60
N PRO A 160 -0.26 -3.45 15.12
CA PRO A 160 -0.56 -4.61 14.28
C PRO A 160 -1.81 -4.44 13.42
N VAL A 161 -2.87 -3.84 13.97
CA VAL A 161 -4.10 -3.56 13.23
C VAL A 161 -3.87 -2.48 12.18
N ARG A 162 -3.14 -1.40 12.52
CA ARG A 162 -2.77 -0.34 11.55
C ARG A 162 -2.05 -0.93 10.34
N ILE A 163 -1.06 -1.79 10.60
CA ILE A 163 -0.27 -2.47 9.56
C ILE A 163 -1.19 -3.29 8.66
N LEU A 164 -2.00 -4.17 9.25
CA LEU A 164 -2.81 -5.11 8.48
C LEU A 164 -3.94 -4.41 7.70
N VAL A 165 -4.56 -3.38 8.27
CA VAL A 165 -5.55 -2.58 7.54
C VAL A 165 -4.91 -1.84 6.37
N CYS A 166 -3.75 -1.19 6.56
CA CYS A 166 -3.03 -0.55 5.45
C CYS A 166 -2.58 -1.55 4.37
N ARG A 167 -2.20 -2.77 4.77
CA ARG A 167 -1.91 -3.86 3.83
C ARG A 167 -3.15 -4.34 3.09
N ALA A 168 -4.31 -4.40 3.75
CA ALA A 168 -5.59 -4.72 3.09
C ALA A 168 -5.96 -3.65 2.06
N PHE A 169 -5.84 -2.36 2.40
CA PHE A 169 -5.99 -1.25 1.44
C PHE A 169 -5.04 -1.41 0.24
N THR A 170 -3.78 -1.75 0.50
CA THR A 170 -2.79 -1.99 -0.56
C THR A 170 -3.22 -3.14 -1.47
N ASN A 171 -3.56 -4.30 -0.91
CA ASN A 171 -3.88 -5.51 -1.66
C ASN A 171 -5.23 -5.45 -2.36
N ALA A 172 -6.18 -4.63 -1.89
CA ALA A 172 -7.45 -4.41 -2.56
C ALA A 172 -7.24 -3.95 -4.02
N ALA A 173 -6.24 -3.10 -4.27
CA ALA A 173 -5.95 -2.56 -5.60
C ALA A 173 -5.51 -3.60 -6.66
N SER A 174 -5.25 -4.86 -6.26
CA SER A 174 -4.82 -5.94 -7.15
C SER A 174 -5.79 -6.20 -8.31
N TYR A 175 -7.10 -6.05 -8.08
CA TYR A 175 -8.15 -6.32 -9.06
C TYR A 175 -9.12 -5.14 -9.23
N GLU A 176 -9.95 -5.18 -10.27
CA GLU A 176 -10.77 -4.03 -10.67
C GLU A 176 -11.80 -3.67 -9.60
N SER A 177 -12.50 -4.64 -9.01
CA SER A 177 -13.50 -4.38 -7.97
C SER A 177 -12.89 -3.63 -6.77
N GLY A 178 -11.67 -3.99 -6.37
CA GLY A 178 -10.94 -3.27 -5.34
C GLY A 178 -10.49 -1.88 -5.75
N ARG A 179 -10.02 -1.68 -6.99
CA ARG A 179 -9.74 -0.32 -7.50
C ARG A 179 -11.00 0.53 -7.53
N GLU A 180 -12.13 -0.04 -7.93
CA GLU A 180 -13.43 0.63 -7.96
C GLU A 180 -13.88 1.05 -6.56
N MET A 181 -13.80 0.15 -5.59
CA MET A 181 -14.08 0.43 -4.19
C MET A 181 -13.21 1.59 -3.67
N LEU A 182 -11.91 1.56 -3.95
CA LEU A 182 -10.95 2.56 -3.48
C LEU A 182 -11.12 3.94 -4.12
N ARG A 183 -11.84 4.08 -5.23
CA ARG A 183 -12.20 5.40 -5.77
C ARG A 183 -13.32 6.06 -4.99
N ARG A 184 -14.14 5.28 -4.27
CA ARG A 184 -15.30 5.79 -3.53
C ARG A 184 -14.84 6.50 -2.27
N ASP A 185 -15.33 7.72 -2.08
CA ASP A 185 -15.01 8.56 -0.92
C ASP A 185 -13.49 8.59 -0.62
N PHE A 186 -12.70 8.74 -1.68
CA PHE A 186 -11.24 8.57 -1.58
C PHE A 186 -10.58 9.57 -0.64
N THR A 187 -11.12 10.78 -0.54
CA THR A 187 -10.61 11.83 0.35
C THR A 187 -10.55 11.37 1.81
N THR A 188 -11.58 10.65 2.28
CA THR A 188 -11.66 10.13 3.65
C THR A 188 -10.52 9.16 3.93
N HIS A 189 -10.40 8.11 3.12
CA HIS A 189 -9.42 7.07 3.39
C HIS A 189 -7.99 7.48 3.00
N VAL A 190 -7.77 8.37 2.03
CA VAL A 190 -6.46 9.00 1.80
C VAL A 190 -6.00 9.76 3.05
N SER A 191 -6.87 10.57 3.65
CA SER A 191 -6.52 11.34 4.86
C SER A 191 -6.16 10.41 6.02
N LEU A 192 -6.90 9.31 6.19
CA LEU A 192 -6.60 8.30 7.20
C LEU A 192 -5.28 7.59 6.94
N LEU A 193 -5.00 7.17 5.71
CA LEU A 193 -3.73 6.53 5.34
C LEU A 193 -2.55 7.48 5.53
N VAL A 194 -2.69 8.75 5.15
CA VAL A 194 -1.70 9.80 5.39
C VAL A 194 -1.42 9.98 6.89
N SER A 195 -2.46 9.94 7.74
CA SER A 195 -2.25 10.04 9.19
C SER A 195 -1.42 8.88 9.75
N GLN A 196 -1.44 7.70 9.12
CA GLN A 196 -0.64 6.55 9.54
C GLN A 196 0.87 6.74 9.27
N ILE A 197 1.26 7.62 8.33
CA ILE A 197 2.67 7.92 8.07
C ILE A 197 3.36 8.47 9.33
N LYS A 198 2.63 9.24 10.14
CA LYS A 198 3.16 9.86 11.36
C LYS A 198 3.48 8.86 12.48
N ILE A 199 2.99 7.62 12.37
CA ILE A 199 3.31 6.55 13.32
C ILE A 199 4.75 6.10 13.05
N LEU A 200 5.65 6.30 14.01
CA LEU A 200 7.09 5.98 13.91
C LEU A 200 7.37 4.47 14.05
N LYS A 201 6.61 3.67 13.31
CA LYS A 201 6.79 2.23 13.16
C LYS A 201 7.05 1.93 11.68
N PRO A 202 8.25 1.44 11.31
CA PRO A 202 8.60 1.17 9.91
C PRO A 202 7.55 0.38 9.12
N ALA A 203 6.98 -0.66 9.74
CA ALA A 203 5.96 -1.49 9.10
C ALA A 203 4.64 -0.75 8.82
N VAL A 204 4.23 0.19 9.70
CA VAL A 204 3.04 1.02 9.50
C VAL A 204 3.30 2.00 8.36
N GLN A 205 4.44 2.71 8.39
CA GLN A 205 4.85 3.65 7.35
C GLN A 205 4.89 2.99 5.98
N LEU A 206 5.49 1.79 5.90
CA LEU A 206 5.64 1.05 4.66
C LEU A 206 4.29 0.62 4.07
N ALA A 207 3.38 0.14 4.92
CA ALA A 207 2.05 -0.28 4.49
C ALA A 207 1.19 0.92 4.06
N ALA A 208 1.22 2.02 4.82
CA ALA A 208 0.46 3.23 4.51
C ALA A 208 0.92 3.88 3.20
N THR A 209 2.24 4.04 3.03
CA THR A 209 2.80 4.62 1.80
C THR A 209 2.60 3.73 0.58
N SER A 210 2.52 2.39 0.75
CA SER A 210 2.11 1.49 -0.33
C SER A 210 0.66 1.65 -0.76
N ALA A 211 -0.27 1.80 0.19
CA ALA A 211 -1.67 2.02 -0.12
C ALA A 211 -1.85 3.37 -0.86
N LEU A 212 -1.17 4.43 -0.39
CA LEU A 212 -1.17 5.74 -1.06
C LEU A 212 -0.56 5.70 -2.45
N ALA A 213 0.54 4.96 -2.62
CA ALA A 213 1.16 4.74 -3.92
C ALA A 213 0.19 4.06 -4.90
N ASN A 214 -0.49 2.99 -4.48
CA ASN A 214 -1.51 2.33 -5.30
C ASN A 214 -2.67 3.27 -5.64
N LEU A 215 -3.17 4.05 -4.68
CA LEU A 215 -4.20 5.06 -4.93
C LEU A 215 -3.74 6.11 -5.95
N SER A 216 -2.50 6.60 -5.85
CA SER A 216 -1.97 7.55 -6.84
C SER A 216 -1.94 6.98 -8.25
N LEU A 217 -1.64 5.68 -8.38
CA LEU A 217 -1.64 4.98 -9.66
C LEU A 217 -3.07 4.77 -10.20
N ILE A 218 -4.03 4.44 -9.33
CA ILE A 218 -5.45 4.33 -9.70
C ILE A 218 -5.92 5.67 -10.29
N LEU A 219 -5.70 6.77 -9.56
CA LEU A 219 -6.12 8.11 -10.00
C LEU A 219 -5.42 8.54 -11.29
N LEU A 220 -4.11 8.25 -11.44
CA LEU A 220 -3.38 8.52 -12.67
C LEU A 220 -4.03 7.82 -13.87
N ARG A 221 -4.28 6.51 -13.74
CA ARG A 221 -4.87 5.70 -14.83
C ARG A 221 -6.24 6.21 -15.24
N GLU A 222 -7.09 6.61 -14.30
CA GLU A 222 -8.41 7.20 -14.61
C GLU A 222 -8.29 8.47 -15.44
N THR A 223 -7.40 9.39 -15.05
CA THR A 223 -7.18 10.62 -15.82
C THR A 223 -6.55 10.35 -17.18
N GLU A 224 -5.66 9.37 -17.32
CA GLU A 224 -5.03 9.03 -18.60
C GLU A 224 -5.94 8.24 -19.55
N GLN A 225 -6.90 7.48 -19.00
CA GLN A 225 -7.92 6.75 -19.78
C GLN A 225 -9.09 7.66 -20.21
N GLY A 226 -9.19 8.86 -19.64
CA GLY A 226 -10.26 9.81 -19.95
C GLY A 226 -11.56 9.53 -19.22
N ASP A 227 -11.55 8.63 -18.22
CA ASP A 227 -12.72 8.27 -17.40
C ASP A 227 -13.15 9.42 -16.48
N VAL A 228 -12.22 10.32 -16.17
CA VAL A 228 -12.46 11.53 -15.41
C VAL A 228 -11.89 12.71 -16.19
N MET A 229 -12.76 13.66 -16.58
CA MET A 229 -12.34 14.91 -17.24
C MET A 229 -11.70 15.90 -16.26
N GLU A 230 -11.92 15.71 -14.96
CA GLU A 230 -11.47 16.59 -13.89
C GLU A 230 -10.22 16.05 -13.19
N LEU A 231 -9.19 16.88 -13.12
CA LEU A 231 -7.93 16.57 -12.44
C LEU A 231 -8.04 16.66 -10.89
N GLY A 232 -9.20 17.10 -10.40
CA GLY A 232 -9.50 17.35 -8.98
C GLY A 232 -9.11 16.23 -8.03
N PRO A 233 -9.38 14.94 -8.32
CA PRO A 233 -9.02 13.85 -7.41
C PRO A 233 -7.50 13.75 -7.12
N ARG A 234 -6.66 13.98 -8.13
CA ARG A 234 -5.19 13.98 -7.95
C ARG A 234 -4.73 15.19 -7.16
N GLU A 235 -5.33 16.36 -7.37
CA GLU A 235 -5.07 17.56 -6.57
C GLU A 235 -5.42 17.34 -5.10
N ASP A 236 -6.60 16.79 -4.82
CA ASP A 236 -7.07 16.55 -3.45
C ASP A 236 -6.24 15.51 -2.71
N ALA A 237 -5.87 14.42 -3.40
CA ALA A 237 -4.94 13.44 -2.86
C ALA A 237 -3.58 14.08 -2.52
N LEU A 238 -3.05 14.93 -3.42
CA LEU A 238 -1.80 15.66 -3.17
C LEU A 238 -1.93 16.63 -2.00
N ARG A 239 -3.03 17.38 -1.88
CA ARG A 239 -3.29 18.28 -0.74
C ARG A 239 -3.29 17.52 0.58
N ALA A 240 -3.90 16.34 0.62
CA ALA A 240 -3.90 15.48 1.81
C ALA A 240 -2.47 15.02 2.16
N VAL A 241 -1.70 14.55 1.18
CA VAL A 241 -0.29 14.15 1.38
C VAL A 241 0.56 15.31 1.92
N ILE A 242 0.40 16.51 1.34
CA ILE A 242 1.10 17.71 1.81
C ILE A 242 0.73 18.03 3.25
N SER A 243 -0.56 18.10 3.58
CA SER A 243 -1.02 18.40 4.94
C SER A 243 -0.49 17.39 5.97
N GLY A 244 -0.38 16.12 5.58
CA GLY A 244 0.19 15.09 6.44
C GLY A 244 1.68 15.20 6.69
N THR A 245 2.42 15.80 5.78
CA THR A 245 3.90 15.72 5.73
C THR A 245 4.61 17.04 5.92
N GLU A 246 3.95 18.18 5.69
CA GLU A 246 4.56 19.52 5.75
C GLU A 246 5.22 19.82 7.10
N ASN A 247 4.61 19.34 8.19
CA ASN A 247 5.06 19.58 9.57
C ASN A 247 6.10 18.56 10.08
N ILE A 248 6.46 17.55 9.29
CA ILE A 248 7.48 16.57 9.68
C ILE A 248 8.86 17.22 9.61
N GLN A 249 9.50 17.40 10.78
CA GLN A 249 10.80 18.07 10.85
C GLN A 249 11.96 17.12 10.49
N ASN A 250 11.91 15.87 10.96
CA ASN A 250 12.96 14.89 10.75
C ASN A 250 12.42 13.67 10.01
N PHE A 251 12.79 13.51 8.74
CA PHE A 251 12.50 12.29 7.98
C PHE A 251 13.52 11.17 8.26
N GLY A 252 14.60 11.41 9.00
CA GLY A 252 15.59 10.40 9.36
C GLY A 252 15.04 9.25 10.22
N ASP A 253 13.93 9.49 10.92
CA ASP A 253 13.24 8.48 11.74
C ASP A 253 12.31 7.56 10.92
N TYR A 254 12.20 7.80 9.62
CA TYR A 254 11.30 7.07 8.72
C TYR A 254 12.06 5.99 7.96
N SER A 255 11.37 4.88 7.69
CA SER A 255 11.98 3.79 6.93
C SER A 255 12.27 4.21 5.48
N GLN A 256 13.44 3.82 4.99
CA GLN A 256 13.90 4.16 3.63
C GLN A 256 12.88 3.75 2.54
N PRO A 257 12.30 2.53 2.56
CA PRO A 257 11.36 2.15 1.52
C PRO A 257 10.04 2.94 1.60
N ALA A 258 9.62 3.39 2.80
CA ALA A 258 8.44 4.24 2.93
C ALA A 258 8.69 5.66 2.39
N LEU A 259 9.88 6.22 2.63
CA LEU A 259 10.26 7.52 2.06
C LEU A 259 10.29 7.50 0.53
N ILE A 260 10.85 6.44 -0.05
CA ILE A 260 10.85 6.25 -1.52
C ILE A 260 9.41 6.13 -2.04
N ARG A 261 8.55 5.33 -1.40
CA ARG A 261 7.14 5.18 -1.80
C ARG A 261 6.33 6.47 -1.66
N LEU A 262 6.61 7.28 -0.64
CA LEU A 262 6.01 8.60 -0.49
C LEU A 262 6.40 9.53 -1.65
N MET A 263 7.68 9.55 -2.03
CA MET A 263 8.12 10.31 -3.20
C MET A 263 7.51 9.78 -4.51
N GLN A 264 7.38 8.45 -4.67
CA GLN A 264 6.71 7.85 -5.82
C GLN A 264 5.22 8.26 -5.88
N THR A 265 4.55 8.35 -4.74
CA THR A 265 3.17 8.84 -4.63
C THR A 265 3.07 10.28 -5.12
N ILE A 266 3.92 11.18 -4.62
CA ILE A 266 3.93 12.61 -5.01
C ILE A 266 4.17 12.76 -6.51
N ALA A 267 5.20 12.10 -7.04
CA ALA A 267 5.54 12.16 -8.46
C ALA A 267 4.42 11.59 -9.36
N THR A 268 3.78 10.50 -8.95
CA THR A 268 2.70 9.85 -9.72
C THR A 268 1.44 10.73 -9.75
N LEU A 269 1.10 11.39 -8.63
CA LEU A 269 -0.01 12.37 -8.60
C LEU A 269 0.23 13.56 -9.54
N MET A 270 1.47 14.05 -9.59
CA MET A 270 1.87 15.18 -10.45
C MET A 270 2.05 14.81 -11.93
N TRP A 271 2.01 13.52 -12.29
CA TRP A 271 2.52 13.03 -13.56
C TRP A 271 1.88 13.69 -14.78
N GLY A 272 2.68 14.47 -15.52
CA GLY A 272 2.29 15.18 -16.73
C GLY A 272 1.31 16.34 -16.55
N ASP A 273 0.89 16.65 -15.32
CA ASP A 273 -0.24 17.55 -15.06
C ASP A 273 0.22 18.92 -14.59
N SER A 274 -0.01 19.95 -15.41
CA SER A 274 0.50 21.29 -15.09
C SER A 274 -0.21 21.95 -13.91
N SER A 275 -1.49 21.63 -13.68
CA SER A 275 -2.27 22.19 -12.58
C SER A 275 -1.83 21.58 -11.25
N VAL A 276 -1.69 20.25 -11.21
CA VAL A 276 -1.21 19.52 -10.02
C VAL A 276 0.25 19.88 -9.72
N ILE A 277 1.12 20.00 -10.73
CA ILE A 277 2.51 20.43 -10.52
C ILE A 277 2.57 21.88 -10.01
N LYS A 278 1.73 22.78 -10.53
CA LYS A 278 1.66 24.17 -10.05
C LYS A 278 1.18 24.23 -8.60
N LEU A 279 0.17 23.43 -8.24
CA LEU A 279 -0.25 23.27 -6.85
C LEU A 279 0.92 22.80 -5.96
N SER A 280 1.72 21.83 -6.41
CA SER A 280 2.93 21.40 -5.68
C SER A 280 3.93 22.54 -5.47
N LYS A 281 4.14 23.37 -6.50
CA LYS A 281 5.03 24.54 -6.44
C LYS A 281 4.51 25.56 -5.42
N ASP A 282 3.25 25.95 -5.52
CA ASP A 282 2.61 26.96 -4.66
C ASP A 282 2.50 26.49 -3.20
N ARG A 283 2.57 25.18 -2.95
CA ARG A 283 2.50 24.56 -1.61
C ARG A 283 3.87 24.09 -1.09
N GLU A 284 4.97 24.57 -1.67
CA GLU A 284 6.33 24.31 -1.18
C GLU A 284 6.69 22.81 -1.09
N VAL A 285 6.14 21.99 -1.98
CA VAL A 285 6.47 20.54 -2.04
C VAL A 285 7.97 20.31 -2.24
N ALA A 286 8.65 21.22 -2.94
CA ALA A 286 10.10 21.19 -3.07
C ALA A 286 10.82 21.15 -1.71
N THR A 287 10.33 21.87 -0.70
CA THR A 287 10.89 21.87 0.66
C THR A 287 10.66 20.52 1.35
N ILE A 288 9.49 19.90 1.17
CA ILE A 288 9.20 18.55 1.70
C ILE A 288 10.14 17.53 1.03
N VAL A 289 10.25 17.56 -0.30
CA VAL A 289 11.06 16.62 -1.08
C VAL A 289 12.55 16.76 -0.77
N ASN A 290 13.08 17.97 -0.58
CA ASN A 290 14.46 18.16 -0.15
C ASN A 290 14.71 17.53 1.23
N ARG A 291 13.82 17.73 2.21
CA ARG A 291 13.95 17.09 3.53
C ARG A 291 13.92 15.56 3.46
N ILE A 292 13.06 14.99 2.61
CA ILE A 292 13.03 13.55 2.36
C ILE A 292 14.34 13.10 1.70
N ARG A 293 14.80 13.80 0.66
CA ARG A 293 16.05 13.49 -0.05
C ARG A 293 17.25 13.43 0.89
N ASP A 294 17.34 14.39 1.81
CA ASP A 294 18.44 14.49 2.77
C ASP A 294 18.42 13.34 3.80
N ALA A 295 17.25 12.74 4.05
CA ALA A 295 17.07 11.56 4.90
C ALA A 295 17.24 10.22 4.16
N VAL A 296 17.15 10.21 2.83
CA VAL A 296 17.27 8.98 2.04
C VAL A 296 18.73 8.66 1.74
N SER A 297 19.16 7.45 2.06
CA SER A 297 20.52 6.97 1.80
C SER A 297 20.71 6.46 0.37
N GLU A 298 19.68 5.84 -0.22
CA GLU A 298 19.72 5.21 -1.54
C GLU A 298 19.77 6.21 -2.70
N ASP A 299 20.69 6.01 -3.64
CA ASP A 299 20.85 6.87 -4.83
C ASP A 299 19.61 6.87 -5.74
N ALA A 300 18.85 5.78 -5.77
CA ALA A 300 17.59 5.72 -6.51
C ALA A 300 16.57 6.72 -5.92
N GLY A 301 16.46 6.79 -4.59
CA GLY A 301 15.60 7.77 -3.93
C GLY A 301 16.08 9.21 -4.09
N LYS A 302 17.39 9.45 -4.07
CA LYS A 302 17.95 10.80 -4.36
C LYS A 302 17.65 11.26 -5.79
N ARG A 303 17.77 10.36 -6.77
CA ARG A 303 17.41 10.64 -8.18
C ARG A 303 15.92 10.94 -8.33
N LEU A 304 15.07 10.15 -7.67
CA LEU A 304 13.63 10.41 -7.65
C LEU A 304 13.29 11.78 -7.06
N ALA A 305 13.96 12.22 -6.00
CA ALA A 305 13.78 13.57 -5.48
C ALA A 305 14.15 14.64 -6.52
N LEU A 306 15.24 14.46 -7.26
CA LEU A 306 15.64 15.37 -8.35
C LEU A 306 14.63 15.38 -9.50
N ASP A 307 14.03 14.24 -9.83
CA ASP A 307 12.96 14.16 -10.83
C ASP A 307 11.75 14.99 -10.40
N ILE A 308 11.31 14.87 -9.14
CA ILE A 308 10.19 15.67 -8.61
C ILE A 308 10.51 17.16 -8.64
N LEU A 309 11.70 17.57 -8.22
CA LEU A 309 12.14 18.97 -8.30
C LEU A 309 12.17 19.47 -9.75
N GLY A 310 12.64 18.63 -10.68
CA GLY A 310 12.62 18.91 -12.12
C GLY A 310 11.21 19.12 -12.67
N MET A 311 10.22 18.34 -12.21
CA MET A 311 8.81 18.54 -12.55
C MET A 311 8.32 19.90 -12.03
N ILE A 312 8.58 20.22 -10.76
CA ILE A 312 8.15 21.48 -10.13
C ILE A 312 8.72 22.71 -10.86
N TRP A 313 10.00 22.66 -11.27
CA TRP A 313 10.64 23.76 -12.00
C TRP A 313 10.24 23.86 -13.47
N ALA A 314 9.50 22.88 -14.01
CA ALA A 314 9.00 22.91 -15.37
C ALA A 314 7.70 23.73 -15.55
N VAL A 315 7.12 24.21 -14.44
CA VAL A 315 5.92 25.10 -14.42
C VAL A 315 6.20 26.39 -13.66
#